data_AF-A0A1H5RF67-F1
#
_entry.id   AF-A0A1H5RF67-F1
#
_cell.length_a   1.000
_cell.length_b   1.000
_cell.length_c   1.000
_cell.angle_alpha   90.00
_cell.angle_beta   90.00
_cell.angle_gamma   90.00
#
_symmetry.space_group_name_H-M   'P 1'
#
loop_
_entity.id
_entity.type
_entity.pdbx_description
1 polymer ?
#
loop_
_entity_poly.entity_id
_entity_poly.type
_entity_poly.pdbx_seq_one_letter_code
_entity_poly.pdbx_strand_id
1 'polypeptide(L)'
;MRSTTPGVGASDAPADGVSAARRRGPRTRGRTALGRLPSTAAFDKPGKPSPLNPDERKLVLFLLVTLADDRGSLALTRRRLIDAYGSREGHWCAGKTTDSLLHLLAKSIGQGATSPPPWERIVDIVNAAVPRARRSAVLGQAAALFARSVGWDRPARGYDGPFSPPAWIDEPCVTVEMIVGEGVEPEEPVEAPLRAGPGPSVPAPRVPGAKARGERPLSVATAAHPIDDPGALRQVMLAMAETTRLLDQQVEALRESLKSHQVANWKLRSENQRQRSLLEQLLREKCPGVSTDTIRQLITEQLRSIITPDPPSPRPLHG
;
A
#
# COMPACT_ATOMS: atom_id res chain seq x y z
N MET A 1 -74.76 -15.38 -20.51
CA MET A 1 -74.53 -15.46 -21.98
C MET A 1 -73.05 -15.72 -22.23
N ARG A 2 -72.73 -16.72 -23.07
CA ARG A 2 -71.39 -17.19 -23.52
C ARG A 2 -70.59 -17.91 -22.41
N SER A 3 -70.48 -19.24 -22.35
CA SER A 3 -69.90 -20.22 -23.30
C SER A 3 -68.56 -19.79 -23.88
N THR A 4 -67.46 -20.48 -23.56
CA THR A 4 -66.77 -21.44 -24.46
C THR A 4 -65.54 -22.04 -23.75
N THR A 5 -65.39 -23.33 -23.97
CA THR A 5 -64.41 -24.34 -23.54
C THR A 5 -63.00 -24.16 -24.17
N PRO A 6 -62.02 -25.03 -23.81
CA PRO A 6 -60.56 -24.79 -23.92
C PRO A 6 -59.94 -25.38 -25.20
N GLY A 7 -58.64 -25.14 -25.41
CA GLY A 7 -57.87 -25.95 -26.35
C GLY A 7 -56.43 -25.51 -26.62
N VAL A 8 -55.52 -26.51 -26.54
CA VAL A 8 -54.33 -26.72 -27.39
C VAL A 8 -53.16 -25.74 -27.17
N GLY A 9 -51.90 -26.12 -26.94
CA GLY A 9 -51.15 -27.33 -27.29
C GLY A 9 -49.99 -26.95 -28.21
N ALA A 10 -48.76 -27.32 -27.80
CA ALA A 10 -47.50 -27.36 -28.57
C ALA A 10 -46.86 -26.04 -29.07
N SER A 11 -45.59 -25.80 -28.69
CA SER A 11 -44.46 -25.90 -29.64
C SER A 11 -43.11 -25.60 -28.96
N ASP A 12 -42.15 -26.48 -29.24
CA ASP A 12 -40.74 -26.22 -29.58
C ASP A 12 -39.78 -25.52 -28.60
N ALA A 13 -38.84 -26.33 -28.10
CA ALA A 13 -37.45 -25.95 -27.81
C ALA A 13 -36.69 -25.59 -29.11
N PRO A 14 -35.38 -25.25 -29.11
CA PRO A 14 -34.49 -24.76 -28.05
C PRO A 14 -33.83 -23.42 -28.45
N ALA A 15 -33.21 -22.71 -27.51
CA ALA A 15 -32.24 -21.67 -27.84
C ALA A 15 -31.02 -21.78 -26.92
N ASP A 16 -29.97 -22.37 -27.49
CA ASP A 16 -28.58 -22.25 -27.04
C ASP A 16 -28.21 -20.76 -26.87
N GLY A 17 -28.22 -20.31 -25.63
CA GLY A 17 -27.70 -19.02 -25.23
C GLY A 17 -26.36 -19.19 -24.56
N VAL A 18 -25.31 -19.33 -25.37
CA VAL A 18 -23.90 -19.25 -24.96
C VAL A 18 -23.71 -18.04 -24.04
N SER A 19 -23.69 -18.28 -22.73
CA SER A 19 -23.38 -17.25 -21.74
C SER A 19 -21.89 -16.98 -21.84
N ALA A 20 -21.56 -16.06 -22.75
CA ALA A 20 -20.25 -15.53 -22.97
C ALA A 20 -19.62 -15.20 -21.62
N ALA A 21 -18.59 -15.98 -21.27
CA ALA A 21 -17.64 -15.64 -20.23
C ALA A 21 -17.21 -14.19 -20.49
N ARG A 22 -17.78 -13.27 -19.69
CA ARG A 22 -17.34 -11.87 -19.62
C ARG A 22 -15.85 -11.93 -19.33
N ARG A 23 -15.05 -11.81 -20.39
CA ARG A 23 -13.61 -11.61 -20.32
C ARG A 23 -13.42 -10.38 -19.45
N ARG A 24 -13.10 -10.63 -18.18
CA ARG A 24 -12.70 -9.60 -17.24
C ARG A 24 -11.52 -8.91 -17.90
N GLY A 25 -11.73 -7.69 -18.36
CA GLY A 25 -10.67 -6.86 -18.89
C GLY A 25 -9.52 -6.77 -17.89
N PRO A 26 -8.33 -6.34 -18.35
CA PRO A 26 -7.17 -6.19 -17.48
C PRO A 26 -7.59 -5.40 -16.26
N ARG A 27 -7.63 -6.04 -15.08
CA ARG A 27 -7.90 -5.37 -13.82
C ARG A 27 -6.84 -4.30 -13.70
N THR A 28 -7.24 -3.04 -13.87
CA THR A 28 -6.45 -1.87 -13.48
C THR A 28 -5.87 -2.20 -12.11
N ARG A 29 -4.56 -2.45 -12.04
CA ARG A 29 -3.84 -2.68 -10.79
C ARG A 29 -4.30 -1.60 -9.82
N GLY A 30 -5.10 -1.99 -8.83
CA GLY A 30 -5.79 -1.06 -7.96
C GLY A 30 -4.76 -0.14 -7.32
N ARG A 31 -4.86 1.16 -7.60
CA ARG A 31 -4.01 2.17 -6.96
C ARG A 31 -4.12 2.01 -5.44
N THR A 32 -2.98 1.92 -4.78
CA THR A 32 -2.82 1.63 -3.34
C THR A 32 -3.45 2.73 -2.49
N ALA A 33 -3.73 2.47 -1.21
CA ALA A 33 -4.39 3.45 -0.32
C ALA A 33 -3.52 4.70 -0.12
N LEU A 34 -2.20 4.51 0.01
CA LEU A 34 -1.21 5.59 0.07
C LEU A 34 -0.92 6.24 -1.29
N GLY A 35 -1.01 5.49 -2.40
CA GLY A 35 -0.73 6.01 -3.75
C GLY A 35 -1.69 7.10 -4.24
N ARG A 36 -2.72 7.44 -3.46
CA ARG A 36 -3.69 8.51 -3.75
C ARG A 36 -3.66 9.67 -2.75
N LEU A 37 -2.79 9.59 -1.74
CA LEU A 37 -2.73 10.52 -0.62
C LEU A 37 -1.26 10.87 -0.31
N PRO A 38 -0.61 11.69 -1.16
CA PRO A 38 0.78 12.11 -0.90
C PRO A 38 0.89 13.03 0.32
N SER A 39 -0.17 13.72 0.72
CA SER A 39 -0.19 14.65 1.85
C SER A 39 -1.59 14.88 2.42
N THR A 40 -1.65 15.59 3.55
CA THR A 40 -2.91 16.01 4.19
C THR A 40 -3.78 16.89 3.29
N ALA A 41 -3.20 17.59 2.31
CA ALA A 41 -3.95 18.37 1.33
C ALA A 41 -4.86 17.51 0.45
N ALA A 42 -4.55 16.22 0.27
CA ALA A 42 -5.36 15.32 -0.57
C ALA A 42 -6.73 14.96 0.05
N PHE A 43 -6.96 15.32 1.32
CA PHE A 43 -8.27 15.21 1.98
C PHE A 43 -9.21 16.38 1.63
N ASP A 44 -8.67 17.54 1.23
CA ASP A 44 -9.42 18.70 0.77
C ASP A 44 -9.91 18.52 -0.66
N LYS A 45 -11.06 17.86 -0.80
CA LYS A 45 -11.75 17.77 -2.08
C LYS A 45 -12.97 18.68 -2.08
N PRO A 46 -13.13 19.55 -3.11
CA PRO A 46 -14.34 20.34 -3.26
C PRO A 46 -15.57 19.40 -3.35
N GLY A 47 -16.62 19.71 -2.59
CA GLY A 47 -17.89 18.94 -2.58
C GLY A 47 -18.00 17.83 -1.53
N LYS A 48 -17.03 17.67 -0.61
CA LYS A 48 -17.21 16.77 0.55
C LYS A 48 -18.05 17.44 1.64
N PRO A 49 -19.02 16.71 2.26
CA PRO A 49 -20.00 17.27 3.19
C PRO A 49 -19.44 17.78 4.53
N SER A 50 -18.17 17.51 4.86
CA SER A 50 -17.41 18.22 5.89
C SER A 50 -15.93 17.95 5.66
N PRO A 51 -15.09 18.97 5.43
CA PRO A 51 -13.66 18.77 5.37
C PRO A 51 -13.17 18.44 6.79
N LEU A 52 -12.43 17.32 6.93
CA LEU A 52 -11.65 17.05 8.15
C LEU A 52 -10.88 18.32 8.53
N ASN A 53 -10.76 18.64 9.81
CA ASN A 53 -9.91 19.74 10.24
C ASN A 53 -8.41 19.39 9.98
N PRO A 54 -7.50 20.38 9.97
CA PRO A 54 -6.08 20.12 9.67
C PRO A 54 -5.45 19.02 10.53
N ASP A 55 -5.76 18.98 11.83
CA ASP A 55 -5.17 18.02 12.77
C ASP A 55 -5.80 16.62 12.65
N GLU A 56 -7.09 16.53 12.34
CA GLU A 56 -7.75 15.26 11.99
C GLU A 56 -7.11 14.63 10.75
N ARG A 57 -6.75 15.44 9.74
CA ARG A 57 -6.07 14.93 8.54
C ARG A 57 -4.69 14.39 8.86
N LYS A 58 -3.96 15.04 9.76
CA LYS A 58 -2.65 14.58 10.23
C LYS A 58 -2.79 13.24 10.93
N LEU A 59 -3.75 13.10 11.84
CA LEU A 59 -4.05 11.83 12.51
C LEU A 59 -4.42 10.73 11.50
N VAL A 60 -5.34 11.03 10.58
CA VAL A 60 -5.80 10.06 9.56
C VAL A 60 -4.64 9.62 8.65
N LEU A 61 -3.82 10.56 8.19
CA LEU A 61 -2.67 10.26 7.34
C LEU A 61 -1.62 9.46 8.10
N PHE A 62 -1.32 9.85 9.35
CA PHE A 62 -0.41 9.12 10.23
C PHE A 62 -0.85 7.67 10.38
N LEU A 63 -2.09 7.43 10.79
CA LEU A 63 -2.63 6.07 10.93
C LEU A 63 -2.55 5.31 9.61
N LEU A 64 -2.90 5.93 8.49
CA LEU A 64 -2.81 5.27 7.19
C LEU A 64 -1.37 4.86 6.85
N VAL A 65 -0.39 5.72 7.09
CA VAL A 65 1.03 5.44 6.83
C VAL A 65 1.53 4.33 7.75
N THR A 66 1.21 4.38 9.05
CA THR A 66 1.71 3.40 10.02
C THR A 66 1.07 2.02 9.87
N LEU A 67 -0.16 1.95 9.36
CA LEU A 67 -0.94 0.71 9.27
C LEU A 67 -0.94 0.07 7.89
N ALA A 68 -0.44 0.77 6.87
CA ALA A 68 -0.33 0.24 5.53
C ALA A 68 0.76 -0.84 5.46
N ASP A 69 0.45 -1.95 4.77
CA ASP A 69 1.41 -2.97 4.40
C ASP A 69 2.40 -2.44 3.33
N ASP A 70 3.41 -3.24 2.98
CA ASP A 70 4.44 -2.89 1.97
C ASP A 70 3.85 -2.50 0.60
N ARG A 71 2.60 -2.89 0.35
CA ARG A 71 1.87 -2.56 -0.89
C ARG A 71 0.99 -1.32 -0.70
N GLY A 72 1.15 -0.56 0.38
CA GLY A 72 0.35 0.61 0.69
C GLY A 72 -1.14 0.27 0.92
N SER A 73 -1.46 -0.94 1.39
CA SER A 73 -2.82 -1.44 1.59
C SER A 73 -3.09 -1.76 3.06
N LEU A 74 -4.35 -1.74 3.49
CA LEU A 74 -4.77 -2.11 4.85
C LEU A 74 -5.18 -3.59 4.94
N ALA A 75 -4.68 -4.44 4.04
CA ALA A 75 -5.11 -5.84 3.97
C ALA A 75 -4.65 -6.64 5.18
N LEU A 76 -3.38 -6.50 5.56
CA LEU A 76 -2.82 -7.18 6.73
C LEU A 76 -3.48 -6.72 8.03
N THR A 77 -3.66 -5.40 8.19
CA THR A 77 -4.33 -4.79 9.35
C THR A 77 -5.75 -5.33 9.56
N ARG A 78 -6.55 -5.44 8.49
CA ARG A 78 -7.90 -6.02 8.56
C ARG A 78 -7.90 -7.46 9.03
N ARG A 79 -7.01 -8.28 8.47
CA ARG A 79 -6.90 -9.69 8.84
C ARG A 79 -6.54 -9.82 10.32
N ARG A 80 -5.52 -9.08 10.79
CA ARG A 80 -5.11 -9.09 12.19
C ARG A 80 -6.21 -8.63 13.16
N LEU A 81 -7.04 -7.67 12.77
CA LEU A 81 -8.18 -7.21 13.57
C LEU A 81 -9.28 -8.27 13.70
N ILE A 82 -9.60 -8.97 12.62
CA ILE A 82 -10.58 -10.06 12.64
C ILE A 82 -10.04 -11.22 13.47
N ASP A 83 -8.78 -11.59 13.28
CA ASP A 83 -8.15 -12.68 14.02
C ASP A 83 -8.08 -12.37 15.53
N ALA A 84 -7.82 -11.11 15.91
CA ALA A 84 -7.71 -10.71 17.31
C ALA A 84 -9.06 -10.50 18.01
N TYR A 85 -10.05 -9.94 17.30
CA TYR A 85 -11.27 -9.41 17.94
C TYR A 85 -12.59 -9.84 17.28
N GLY A 86 -12.55 -10.60 16.18
CA GLY A 86 -13.74 -10.98 15.42
C GLY A 86 -14.71 -11.90 16.19
N SER A 87 -14.20 -12.66 17.16
CA SER A 87 -14.98 -13.55 18.03
C SER A 87 -15.33 -12.94 19.39
N ARG A 88 -14.85 -11.73 19.71
CA ARG A 88 -15.07 -11.11 21.02
C ARG A 88 -16.41 -10.38 21.05
N GLU A 89 -17.40 -10.94 21.73
CA GLU A 89 -18.72 -10.33 21.88
C GLU A 89 -18.64 -8.90 22.42
N GLY A 90 -19.49 -8.02 21.88
CA GLY A 90 -19.52 -6.59 22.23
C GLY A 90 -18.37 -5.75 21.63
N HIS A 91 -17.36 -6.37 21.00
CA HIS A 91 -16.31 -5.62 20.32
C HIS A 91 -16.78 -5.05 18.99
N TRP A 92 -16.24 -3.90 18.55
CA TRP A 92 -16.61 -3.29 17.28
C TRP A 92 -16.20 -4.11 16.04
N CYS A 93 -15.41 -5.17 16.21
CA CYS A 93 -15.05 -6.13 15.16
C CYS A 93 -15.91 -7.40 15.18
N ALA A 94 -16.72 -7.61 16.22
CA ALA A 94 -17.46 -8.84 16.42
C ALA A 94 -18.36 -9.16 15.23
N GLY A 95 -18.24 -10.37 14.68
CA GLY A 95 -19.05 -10.84 13.55
C GLY A 95 -18.84 -10.09 12.22
N LYS A 96 -17.83 -9.21 12.12
CA LYS A 96 -17.57 -8.45 10.89
C LYS A 96 -16.82 -9.29 9.85
N THR A 97 -17.25 -9.17 8.60
CA THR A 97 -16.53 -9.72 7.45
C THR A 97 -15.37 -8.80 7.04
N THR A 98 -14.39 -9.36 6.32
CA THR A 98 -13.24 -8.63 5.75
C THR A 98 -13.62 -7.41 4.91
N ASP A 99 -14.74 -7.49 4.18
CA ASP A 99 -15.24 -6.41 3.33
C ASP A 99 -15.95 -5.32 4.14
N SER A 100 -16.73 -5.70 5.16
CA SER A 100 -17.36 -4.73 6.06
C SER A 100 -16.30 -3.92 6.82
N LEU A 101 -15.22 -4.57 7.25
CA LEU A 101 -14.10 -3.92 7.92
C LEU A 101 -13.30 -3.04 6.95
N LEU A 102 -13.14 -3.44 5.69
CA LEU A 102 -12.55 -2.59 4.66
C LEU A 102 -13.31 -1.28 4.49
N HIS A 103 -14.63 -1.37 4.36
CA HIS A 103 -15.44 -0.20 4.15
C HIS A 103 -15.37 0.74 5.37
N LEU A 104 -15.40 0.17 6.58
CA LEU A 104 -15.24 0.92 7.83
C LEU A 104 -13.90 1.64 7.88
N LEU A 105 -12.78 0.92 7.68
CA LEU A 105 -11.45 1.53 7.70
C LEU A 105 -11.27 2.54 6.57
N ALA A 106 -11.82 2.31 5.38
CA ALA A 106 -11.75 3.27 4.29
C ALA A 106 -12.48 4.59 4.61
N LYS A 107 -13.54 4.52 5.43
CA LYS A 107 -14.33 5.68 5.89
C LYS A 107 -13.68 6.44 7.06
N SER A 108 -12.79 5.81 7.82
CA SER A 108 -12.12 6.45 8.97
C SER A 108 -10.64 6.77 8.75
N ILE A 109 -9.92 5.94 8.01
CA ILE A 109 -8.47 6.05 7.78
C ILE A 109 -8.08 6.00 6.30
N GLY A 110 -9.03 6.12 5.37
CA GLY A 110 -8.77 6.11 3.92
C GLY A 110 -8.96 7.46 3.24
N GLN A 111 -8.80 7.51 1.91
CA GLN A 111 -9.03 8.74 1.10
C GLN A 111 -10.45 9.31 1.24
N GLY A 112 -11.41 8.44 1.56
CA GLY A 112 -12.80 8.79 1.84
C GLY A 112 -13.06 9.20 3.29
N ALA A 113 -12.02 9.38 4.11
CA ALA A 113 -12.18 9.71 5.51
C ALA A 113 -13.04 10.97 5.69
N THR A 114 -14.00 10.87 6.59
CA THR A 114 -14.96 11.94 6.96
C THR A 114 -14.83 12.33 8.43
N SER A 115 -14.36 11.42 9.27
CA SER A 115 -13.97 11.66 10.64
C SER A 115 -12.84 10.70 11.01
N PRO A 116 -11.94 11.06 11.94
CA PRO A 116 -11.01 10.10 12.50
C PRO A 116 -11.76 8.97 13.25
N PRO A 117 -11.16 7.79 13.40
CA PRO A 117 -11.68 6.76 14.31
C PRO A 117 -11.62 7.26 15.78
N PRO A 118 -12.55 6.82 16.64
CA PRO A 118 -12.49 7.10 18.07
C PRO A 118 -11.25 6.46 18.72
N TRP A 119 -10.81 7.01 19.84
CA TRP A 119 -9.55 6.63 20.51
C TRP A 119 -9.44 5.13 20.79
N GLU A 120 -10.49 4.51 21.31
CA GLU A 120 -10.51 3.09 21.65
C GLU A 120 -10.25 2.23 20.41
N ARG A 121 -10.79 2.63 19.25
CA ARG A 121 -10.53 1.94 17.99
C ARG A 121 -9.11 2.17 17.49
N ILE A 122 -8.54 3.36 17.69
CA ILE A 122 -7.13 3.62 17.37
C ILE A 122 -6.24 2.64 18.15
N VAL A 123 -6.49 2.49 19.45
CA VAL A 123 -5.76 1.54 20.31
C VAL A 123 -5.88 0.12 19.78
N ASP A 124 -7.09 -0.35 19.47
CA ASP A 124 -7.30 -1.70 18.95
C ASP A 124 -6.58 -1.94 17.62
N ILE A 125 -6.68 -0.97 16.70
CA ILE A 125 -6.06 -1.02 15.37
C ILE A 125 -4.53 -1.07 15.49
N VAL A 126 -3.94 -0.20 16.30
CA VAL A 126 -2.48 -0.15 16.50
C VAL A 126 -2.00 -1.42 17.21
N ASN A 127 -2.70 -1.90 18.24
CA ASN A 127 -2.34 -3.13 18.95
C ASN A 127 -2.39 -4.37 18.04
N ALA A 128 -3.36 -4.44 17.13
CA ALA A 128 -3.45 -5.53 16.17
C ALA A 128 -2.40 -5.42 15.06
N ALA A 129 -2.16 -4.23 14.52
CA ALA A 129 -1.38 -4.06 13.29
C ALA A 129 0.12 -3.80 13.51
N VAL A 130 0.49 -3.10 14.58
CA VAL A 130 1.87 -2.64 14.79
C VAL A 130 2.66 -3.67 15.61
N PRO A 131 3.93 -3.97 15.25
CA PRO A 131 4.81 -4.83 16.04
C PRO A 131 4.96 -4.34 17.48
N ARG A 132 5.02 -5.27 18.45
CA ARG A 132 5.04 -4.94 19.89
C ARG A 132 6.11 -3.93 20.29
N ALA A 133 7.31 -4.05 19.72
CA ALA A 133 8.44 -3.13 19.95
C ALA A 133 8.09 -1.66 19.63
N ARG A 134 7.23 -1.43 18.63
CA ARG A 134 6.90 -0.09 18.13
C ARG A 134 5.57 0.46 18.65
N ARG A 135 4.75 -0.37 19.32
CA ARG A 135 3.39 0.02 19.74
C ARG A 135 3.39 1.24 20.66
N SER A 136 4.29 1.29 21.63
CA SER A 136 4.31 2.41 22.59
C SER A 136 4.59 3.74 21.90
N ALA A 137 5.57 3.78 21.00
CA ALA A 137 5.91 4.99 20.24
C ALA A 137 4.76 5.42 19.32
N VAL A 138 4.19 4.48 18.56
CA VAL A 138 3.06 4.77 17.66
C VAL A 138 1.83 5.24 18.43
N LEU A 139 1.51 4.61 19.56
CA LEU A 139 0.39 5.04 20.41
C LEU A 139 0.64 6.41 21.03
N GLY A 140 1.88 6.73 21.42
CA GLY A 140 2.24 8.04 21.95
C GLY A 140 2.05 9.16 20.93
N GLN A 141 2.49 8.93 19.69
CA GLN A 141 2.26 9.85 18.57
C GLN A 141 0.78 9.95 18.19
N ALA A 142 0.07 8.82 18.12
CA ALA A 142 -1.37 8.81 17.84
C ALA A 142 -2.17 9.54 18.94
N ALA A 143 -1.80 9.37 20.20
CA ALA A 143 -2.42 10.07 21.33
C ALA A 143 -2.22 11.58 21.23
N ALA A 144 -1.01 12.02 20.85
CA ALA A 144 -0.72 13.44 20.65
C ALA A 144 -1.52 14.06 19.50
N LEU A 145 -1.60 13.37 18.38
CA LEU A 145 -2.40 13.80 17.24
C LEU A 145 -3.89 13.82 17.54
N PHE A 146 -4.39 12.80 18.25
CA PHE A 146 -5.79 12.72 18.65
C PHE A 146 -6.17 13.82 19.64
N ALA A 147 -5.36 14.04 20.69
CA ALA A 147 -5.59 15.10 21.66
C ALA A 147 -5.67 16.46 20.98
N ARG A 148 -4.75 16.75 20.05
CA ARG A 148 -4.76 17.98 19.26
C ARG A 148 -6.01 18.10 18.39
N SER A 149 -6.42 17.02 17.70
CA SER A 149 -7.56 17.06 16.79
C SER A 149 -8.90 17.31 17.50
N VAL A 150 -9.01 16.97 18.78
CA VAL A 150 -10.21 17.21 19.62
C VAL A 150 -10.07 18.39 20.58
N GLY A 151 -8.93 19.10 20.55
CA GLY A 151 -8.67 20.27 21.40
C GLY A 151 -8.43 19.94 22.88
N TRP A 152 -7.83 18.79 23.20
CA TRP A 152 -7.47 18.41 24.55
C TRP A 152 -6.01 18.75 24.87
N ASP A 153 -5.79 19.33 26.05
CA ASP A 153 -4.46 19.66 26.58
C ASP A 153 -3.73 18.45 27.18
N ARG A 154 -4.37 17.28 27.20
CA ARG A 154 -3.86 16.05 27.83
C ARG A 154 -4.05 14.85 26.90
N PRO A 155 -3.26 13.78 27.08
CA PRO A 155 -3.42 12.54 26.33
C PRO A 155 -4.85 12.03 26.37
N ALA A 156 -5.24 11.34 25.30
CA ALA A 156 -6.57 10.77 25.17
C ALA A 156 -6.94 9.95 26.41
N ARG A 157 -8.18 10.12 26.89
CA ARG A 157 -8.67 9.48 28.12
C ARG A 157 -8.35 7.98 28.12
N GLY A 158 -7.63 7.51 29.13
CA GLY A 158 -7.20 6.12 29.26
C GLY A 158 -5.85 5.76 28.61
N TYR A 159 -5.09 6.74 28.13
CA TYR A 159 -3.70 6.57 27.73
C TYR A 159 -2.75 7.12 28.80
N ASP A 160 -2.04 6.22 29.48
CA ASP A 160 -1.06 6.53 30.53
C ASP A 160 0.40 6.42 30.04
N GLY A 161 0.61 6.21 28.74
CA GLY A 161 1.92 6.07 28.14
C GLY A 161 2.64 7.40 27.88
N PRO A 162 3.90 7.36 27.41
CA PRO A 162 4.65 8.57 27.10
C PRO A 162 4.00 9.32 25.93
N PHE A 163 3.73 10.60 26.17
CA PHE A 163 3.19 11.51 25.16
C PHE A 163 4.32 12.07 24.31
N SER A 164 4.38 11.66 23.03
CA SER A 164 5.44 12.05 22.11
C SER A 164 4.84 12.68 20.86
N PRO A 165 4.66 14.01 20.82
CA PRO A 165 4.19 14.67 19.61
C PRO A 165 5.21 14.49 18.48
N PRO A 166 4.76 14.17 17.24
CA PRO A 166 5.64 14.16 16.08
C PRO A 166 6.27 15.54 15.83
N ALA A 167 7.50 15.59 15.34
CA ALA A 167 8.21 16.84 15.05
C ALA A 167 7.48 17.73 14.03
N TRP A 168 6.72 17.12 13.12
CA TRP A 168 5.91 17.81 12.11
C TRP A 168 4.51 18.20 12.59
N ILE A 169 4.19 18.04 13.87
CA ILE A 169 2.82 18.26 14.37
C ILE A 169 2.29 19.67 14.09
N ASP A 170 3.16 20.69 14.06
CA ASP A 170 2.80 22.08 13.79
C ASP A 170 2.80 22.45 12.31
N GLU A 171 3.23 21.53 11.44
CA GLU A 171 3.29 21.80 10.00
C GLU A 171 1.86 21.97 9.43
N PRO A 172 1.63 22.96 8.56
CA PRO A 172 0.31 23.21 7.99
C PRO A 172 -0.12 22.09 7.03
N CYS A 173 0.85 21.42 6.40
CA CYS A 173 0.63 20.30 5.50
C CYS A 173 1.69 19.23 5.75
N VAL A 174 1.26 17.99 5.97
CA VAL A 174 2.13 16.86 6.28
C VAL A 174 2.10 15.87 5.13
N THR A 175 3.26 15.39 4.69
CA THR A 175 3.39 14.39 3.63
C THR A 175 3.64 13.00 4.19
N VAL A 176 3.42 11.98 3.36
CA VAL A 176 3.76 10.59 3.70
C VAL A 176 5.24 10.47 4.05
N GLU A 177 6.11 11.15 3.32
CA GLU A 177 7.55 11.12 3.51
C GLU A 177 7.98 11.76 4.84
N MET A 178 7.30 12.82 5.29
CA MET A 178 7.58 13.41 6.60
C MET A 178 7.29 12.42 7.73
N ILE A 179 6.18 11.68 7.60
CA ILE A 179 5.79 10.66 8.59
C ILE A 179 6.75 9.47 8.57
N VAL A 180 7.17 9.02 7.38
CA VAL A 180 8.13 7.91 7.23
C VAL A 180 9.54 8.31 7.69
N GLY A 181 9.96 9.54 7.36
CA GLY A 181 11.30 10.07 7.63
C GLY A 181 11.57 10.39 9.10
N GLU A 182 10.54 10.58 9.92
CA GLU A 182 10.69 10.70 11.37
C GLU A 182 10.98 9.36 12.06
N GLY A 183 11.20 8.30 11.29
CA GLY A 183 11.84 7.11 11.81
C GLY A 183 11.02 6.51 12.94
N VAL A 184 9.89 5.90 12.59
CA VAL A 184 9.65 4.61 13.22
C VAL A 184 10.58 3.62 12.49
N GLU A 185 11.88 3.75 12.77
CA GLU A 185 12.93 2.88 12.23
C GLU A 185 12.50 1.42 12.50
N PRO A 186 12.61 0.52 11.52
CA PRO A 186 12.63 -0.89 11.84
C PRO A 186 13.92 -1.12 12.62
N GLU A 187 13.84 -1.19 13.96
CA GLU A 187 14.88 -1.90 14.72
C GLU A 187 15.07 -3.25 14.02
N GLU A 188 16.34 -3.55 13.73
CA GLU A 188 16.77 -4.77 13.05
C GLU A 188 16.01 -5.98 13.58
N PRO A 189 15.64 -6.94 12.72
CA PRO A 189 15.08 -8.19 13.19
C PRO A 189 16.14 -8.87 14.06
N VAL A 190 15.95 -8.80 15.39
CA VAL A 190 16.61 -9.69 16.32
C VAL A 190 16.25 -11.10 15.89
N GLU A 191 17.23 -11.81 15.33
CA GLU A 191 17.11 -13.20 14.93
C GLU A 191 16.54 -14.03 16.09
N ALA A 192 15.29 -14.42 15.98
CA ALA A 192 14.76 -15.50 16.79
C ALA A 192 15.32 -16.82 16.25
N PRO A 193 15.74 -17.76 17.12
CA PRO A 193 16.39 -18.99 16.69
C PRO A 193 15.45 -19.82 15.82
N LEU A 194 15.95 -20.19 14.64
CA LEU A 194 15.32 -21.08 13.68
C LEU A 194 14.84 -22.36 14.37
N ARG A 195 13.52 -22.51 14.54
CA ARG A 195 12.90 -23.84 14.65
C ARG A 195 12.70 -24.40 13.25
N ALA A 196 13.54 -25.35 12.89
CA ALA A 196 13.38 -26.20 11.72
C ALA A 196 12.06 -26.98 11.82
N GLY A 197 11.20 -26.81 10.83
CA GLY A 197 10.04 -27.66 10.55
C GLY A 197 9.93 -27.85 9.03
N PRO A 198 9.69 -29.07 8.54
CA PRO A 198 9.80 -29.40 7.12
C PRO A 198 8.62 -28.85 6.33
N GLY A 199 8.90 -27.96 5.38
CA GLY A 199 7.92 -27.49 4.40
C GLY A 199 7.71 -28.49 3.26
N PRO A 200 6.49 -28.59 2.70
CA PRO A 200 6.17 -29.52 1.62
C PRO A 200 6.70 -29.03 0.26
N SER A 201 7.23 -29.97 -0.53
CA SER A 201 7.70 -29.74 -1.90
C SER A 201 6.55 -29.34 -2.85
N VAL A 202 6.74 -28.24 -3.57
CA VAL A 202 5.95 -27.88 -4.76
C VAL A 202 6.88 -27.87 -5.98
N PRO A 203 6.52 -28.51 -7.11
CA PRO A 203 7.42 -28.75 -8.22
C PRO A 203 7.57 -27.54 -9.15
N ALA A 204 8.79 -27.36 -9.67
CA ALA A 204 9.15 -26.33 -10.63
C ALA A 204 8.59 -26.60 -12.06
N PRO A 205 8.50 -25.57 -12.93
CA PRO A 205 7.87 -25.68 -14.24
C PRO A 205 8.80 -26.32 -15.29
N ARG A 206 8.21 -27.15 -16.16
CA ARG A 206 8.86 -27.79 -17.31
C ARG A 206 9.13 -26.79 -18.43
N VAL A 207 10.37 -26.75 -18.91
CA VAL A 207 10.76 -26.16 -20.21
C VAL A 207 11.08 -27.31 -21.17
N PRO A 208 10.56 -27.32 -22.42
CA PRO A 208 10.85 -28.40 -23.36
C PRO A 208 12.00 -28.06 -24.33
N GLY A 209 12.92 -29.01 -24.46
CA GLY A 209 13.42 -29.44 -25.77
C GLY A 209 14.78 -28.91 -26.25
N ALA A 210 15.83 -29.72 -26.08
CA ALA A 210 16.91 -29.84 -27.06
C ALA A 210 17.45 -31.28 -27.06
N LYS A 211 17.53 -31.87 -28.25
CA LYS A 211 17.86 -33.27 -28.54
C LYS A 211 19.37 -33.54 -28.54
N ALA A 212 19.72 -34.73 -28.04
CA ALA A 212 20.70 -35.75 -28.50
C ALA A 212 22.09 -35.29 -29.00
N ARG A 213 23.22 -35.96 -28.78
CA ARG A 213 23.57 -37.38 -28.55
C ARG A 213 25.10 -37.41 -28.32
N GLY A 214 25.64 -38.34 -27.53
CA GLY A 214 27.08 -38.67 -27.61
C GLY A 214 27.71 -39.25 -26.34
N GLU A 215 27.68 -40.57 -26.24
CA GLU A 215 28.73 -41.46 -25.71
C GLU A 215 29.11 -41.46 -24.21
N ARG A 216 28.94 -42.65 -23.62
CA ARG A 216 29.38 -43.19 -22.31
C ARG A 216 30.85 -43.67 -22.41
N PRO A 217 31.48 -44.25 -21.36
CA PRO A 217 31.28 -44.11 -19.90
C PRO A 217 32.61 -43.86 -19.15
N LEU A 218 32.62 -43.14 -18.03
CA LEU A 218 33.68 -43.31 -17.04
C LEU A 218 33.10 -43.40 -15.63
N SER A 219 33.46 -44.51 -15.00
CA SER A 219 33.31 -44.94 -13.61
C SER A 219 32.65 -43.95 -12.65
N VAL A 220 31.48 -44.36 -12.15
CA VAL A 220 30.99 -43.93 -10.85
C VAL A 220 31.93 -44.54 -9.80
N ALA A 221 33.03 -43.82 -9.53
CA ALA A 221 33.67 -43.94 -8.23
C ALA A 221 32.61 -43.50 -7.21
N THR A 222 32.21 -44.42 -6.34
CA THR A 222 31.57 -44.14 -5.07
C THR A 222 32.49 -43.23 -4.26
N ALA A 223 32.45 -41.93 -4.56
CA ALA A 223 33.00 -40.90 -3.70
C ALA A 223 32.19 -40.97 -2.41
N ALA A 224 32.89 -41.26 -1.32
CA ALA A 224 32.38 -41.18 0.03
C ALA A 224 31.53 -39.90 0.18
N HIS A 225 30.39 -40.02 0.86
CA HIS A 225 29.56 -38.87 1.17
C HIS A 225 30.45 -37.77 1.80
N PRO A 226 30.41 -36.53 1.29
CA PRO A 226 31.22 -35.41 1.80
C PRO A 226 30.82 -34.96 3.23
N ILE A 227 30.08 -35.80 3.96
CA ILE A 227 29.59 -35.59 5.31
C ILE A 227 30.56 -36.18 6.35
N ASP A 228 31.42 -37.15 5.96
CA ASP A 228 32.30 -37.85 6.89
C ASP A 228 33.69 -37.19 7.08
N ASP A 229 34.02 -36.15 6.29
CA ASP A 229 35.23 -35.36 6.47
C ASP A 229 34.90 -34.01 7.17
N PRO A 230 35.24 -33.85 8.46
CA PRO A 230 35.04 -32.59 9.18
C PRO A 230 35.86 -31.43 8.59
N GLY A 231 36.94 -31.73 7.85
CA GLY A 231 37.73 -30.74 7.13
C GLY A 231 36.96 -30.12 5.97
N ALA A 232 36.39 -30.96 5.09
CA ALA A 232 35.55 -30.52 3.97
C ALA A 232 34.33 -29.70 4.44
N LEU A 233 33.65 -30.13 5.52
CA LEU A 233 32.51 -29.39 6.07
C LEU A 233 32.92 -27.98 6.56
N ARG A 234 34.07 -27.86 7.25
CA ARG A 234 34.59 -26.55 7.68
C ARG A 234 34.89 -25.63 6.50
N GLN A 235 35.45 -26.17 5.41
CA GLN A 235 35.71 -25.37 4.21
C GLN A 235 34.41 -24.86 3.58
N VAL A 236 33.37 -25.70 3.49
CA VAL A 236 32.05 -25.30 2.99
C VAL A 236 31.44 -24.22 3.90
N MET A 237 31.50 -24.37 5.22
CA MET A 237 30.98 -23.37 6.15
C MET A 237 31.70 -22.02 6.03
N LEU A 238 33.03 -22.02 5.85
CA LEU A 238 33.80 -20.80 5.62
C LEU A 238 33.42 -20.13 4.29
N ALA A 239 33.29 -20.91 3.22
CA ALA A 239 32.82 -20.40 1.94
C ALA A 239 31.39 -19.84 2.01
N MET A 240 30.50 -20.48 2.76
CA MET A 240 29.15 -19.99 3.03
C MET A 240 29.15 -18.69 3.84
N ALA A 241 30.02 -18.58 4.85
CA ALA A 241 30.15 -17.35 5.63
C ALA A 241 30.68 -16.19 4.77
N GLU A 242 31.64 -16.45 3.89
CA GLU A 242 32.19 -15.44 2.97
C GLU A 242 31.15 -14.98 1.94
N THR A 243 30.43 -15.93 1.33
CA THR A 243 29.33 -15.60 0.39
C THR A 243 28.19 -14.85 1.08
N THR A 244 27.86 -15.18 2.33
CA THR A 244 26.85 -14.44 3.11
C THR A 244 27.29 -12.99 3.34
N ARG A 245 28.54 -12.77 3.76
CA ARG A 245 29.10 -11.42 3.93
C ARG A 245 29.08 -10.63 2.61
N LEU A 246 29.38 -11.27 1.49
CA LEU A 246 29.35 -10.62 0.18
C LEU A 246 27.92 -10.24 -0.23
N LEU A 247 26.93 -11.10 0.06
CA LEU A 247 25.52 -10.78 -0.16
C LEU A 247 25.06 -9.62 0.74
N ASP A 248 25.46 -9.59 2.02
CA ASP A 248 25.13 -8.49 2.93
C ASP A 248 25.70 -7.16 2.43
N GLN A 249 26.95 -7.15 1.95
CA GLN A 249 27.56 -5.97 1.32
C GLN A 249 26.80 -5.52 0.06
N GLN A 250 26.35 -6.46 -0.77
CA GLN A 250 25.54 -6.13 -1.95
C GLN A 250 24.17 -5.56 -1.56
N VAL A 251 23.55 -6.10 -0.52
CA VAL A 251 22.28 -5.57 0.00
C VAL A 251 22.47 -4.14 0.48
N GLU A 252 23.51 -3.83 1.24
CA GLU A 252 23.74 -2.44 1.69
C GLU A 252 24.08 -1.50 0.54
N ALA A 253 24.89 -1.92 -0.42
CA ALA A 253 25.13 -1.11 -1.62
C ALA A 253 23.83 -0.80 -2.39
N LEU A 254 22.91 -1.78 -2.50
CA LEU A 254 21.60 -1.58 -3.11
C LEU A 254 20.70 -0.67 -2.26
N ARG A 255 20.74 -0.77 -0.93
CA ARG A 255 19.98 0.12 -0.03
C ARG A 255 20.47 1.57 -0.14
N GLU A 256 21.78 1.79 -0.16
CA GLU A 256 22.37 3.10 -0.37
C GLU A 256 22.02 3.68 -1.75
N SER A 257 22.12 2.86 -2.79
CA SER A 257 21.71 3.24 -4.15
C SER A 257 20.23 3.63 -4.20
N LEU A 258 19.35 2.84 -3.57
CA LEU A 258 17.92 3.14 -3.49
C LEU A 258 17.66 4.47 -2.76
N LYS A 259 18.30 4.70 -1.61
CA LYS A 259 18.21 5.98 -0.86
C LYS A 259 18.66 7.16 -1.73
N SER A 260 19.79 7.01 -2.43
CA SER A 260 20.31 8.03 -3.35
C SER A 260 19.32 8.35 -4.48
N HIS A 261 18.75 7.33 -5.11
CA HIS A 261 17.74 7.51 -6.15
C HIS A 261 16.44 8.14 -5.63
N GLN A 262 16.02 7.81 -4.40
CA GLN A 262 14.86 8.44 -3.77
C GLN A 262 15.08 9.95 -3.56
N VAL A 263 16.26 10.34 -3.04
CA VAL A 263 16.63 11.75 -2.88
C VAL A 263 16.69 12.47 -4.22
N ALA A 264 17.30 11.85 -5.25
CA ALA A 264 17.35 12.43 -6.59
C ALA A 264 15.95 12.60 -7.21
N ASN A 265 15.09 11.60 -7.08
CA ASN A 265 13.71 11.67 -7.54
C ASN A 265 12.92 12.77 -6.81
N TRP A 266 13.15 12.93 -5.51
CA TRP A 266 12.56 14.01 -4.72
C TRP A 266 12.97 15.38 -5.24
N LYS A 267 14.27 15.62 -5.46
CA LYS A 267 14.78 16.88 -6.03
C LYS A 267 14.13 17.19 -7.38
N LEU A 268 13.95 16.17 -8.23
CA LEU A 268 13.28 16.34 -9.52
C LEU A 268 11.80 16.69 -9.35
N ARG A 269 11.08 16.06 -8.42
CA ARG A 269 9.66 16.37 -8.17
C ARG A 269 9.47 17.77 -7.60
N SER A 270 10.31 18.19 -6.65
CA SER A 270 10.24 19.53 -6.07
C SER A 270 10.53 20.61 -7.10
N GLU A 271 11.54 20.40 -7.95
CA GLU A 271 11.86 21.33 -9.04
C GLU A 271 10.75 21.38 -10.09
N ASN A 272 10.18 20.23 -10.48
CA ASN A 272 9.04 20.19 -11.38
C ASN A 272 7.83 20.94 -10.83
N GLN A 273 7.55 20.82 -9.52
CA GLN A 273 6.49 21.54 -8.85
C GLN A 273 6.74 23.06 -8.81
N ARG A 274 8.00 23.47 -8.56
CA ARG A 274 8.42 24.87 -8.62
C ARG A 274 8.21 25.46 -10.02
N GLN A 275 8.64 24.74 -11.05
CA GLN A 275 8.46 25.15 -12.46
C GLN A 275 6.99 25.26 -12.84
N ARG A 276 6.14 24.31 -12.41
CA ARG A 276 4.69 24.39 -12.62
C ARG A 276 4.07 25.61 -11.94
N SER A 277 4.49 25.92 -10.73
CA SER A 277 3.99 27.07 -9.98
C SER A 277 4.38 28.38 -10.66
N LEU A 278 5.62 28.48 -11.15
CA LEU A 278 6.10 29.62 -11.93
C LEU A 278 5.32 29.78 -13.24
N LEU A 279 5.08 28.69 -13.97
CA LEU A 279 4.27 28.71 -15.20
C LEU A 279 2.82 29.14 -14.93
N GLU A 280 2.20 28.65 -13.85
CA GLU A 280 0.86 29.05 -13.44
C GLU A 280 0.80 30.56 -13.13
N GLN A 281 1.81 31.10 -12.44
CA GLN A 281 1.92 32.53 -12.16
C GLN A 281 2.07 33.36 -13.44
N LEU A 282 3.01 33.00 -14.32
CA LEU A 282 3.23 33.71 -15.58
C LEU A 282 1.98 33.70 -16.48
N LEU A 283 1.26 32.57 -16.54
CA LEU A 283 0.03 32.47 -17.32
C LEU A 283 -1.11 33.32 -16.74
N ARG A 284 -1.20 33.43 -15.40
CA ARG A 284 -2.15 34.35 -14.75
C ARG A 284 -1.85 35.80 -15.07
N GLU A 285 -0.57 36.18 -15.04
CA GLU A 285 -0.13 37.55 -15.35
C GLU A 285 -0.40 37.91 -16.82
N LYS A 286 -0.25 36.94 -17.75
CA LYS A 286 -0.47 37.17 -19.19
C LYS A 286 -1.92 37.05 -19.64
N CYS A 287 -2.76 36.29 -18.93
CA CYS A 287 -4.15 36.03 -19.31
C CYS A 287 -5.13 36.35 -18.16
N PRO A 288 -5.28 37.63 -17.78
CA PRO A 288 -6.23 38.02 -16.73
C PRO A 288 -7.66 37.67 -17.18
N GLY A 289 -8.35 36.83 -16.39
CA GLY A 289 -9.71 36.37 -16.67
C GLY A 289 -9.84 34.88 -16.97
N VAL A 290 -8.73 34.18 -17.25
CA VAL A 290 -8.74 32.71 -17.40
C VAL A 290 -8.77 32.05 -16.02
N SER A 291 -9.64 31.06 -15.84
CA SER A 291 -9.75 30.34 -14.57
C SER A 291 -8.45 29.57 -14.25
N THR A 292 -8.14 29.46 -12.96
CA THR A 292 -6.96 28.68 -12.50
C THR A 292 -7.02 27.23 -12.97
N ASP A 293 -8.21 26.63 -13.01
CA ASP A 293 -8.38 25.24 -13.44
C ASP A 293 -8.08 25.06 -14.92
N THR A 294 -8.48 26.01 -15.77
CA THR A 294 -8.15 26.01 -17.20
C THR A 294 -6.64 26.11 -17.42
N ILE A 295 -5.95 26.98 -16.67
CA ILE A 295 -4.48 27.12 -16.73
C ILE A 295 -3.81 25.79 -16.36
N ARG A 296 -4.25 25.16 -15.27
CA ARG A 296 -3.71 23.85 -14.82
C ARG A 296 -3.95 22.74 -15.83
N GLN A 297 -5.11 22.72 -16.47
CA GLN A 297 -5.42 21.76 -17.53
C GLN A 297 -4.50 21.95 -18.73
N LEU A 298 -4.30 23.18 -19.21
CA LEU A 298 -3.40 23.49 -20.32
C LEU A 298 -1.95 23.06 -20.02
N ILE A 299 -1.43 23.38 -18.83
CA ILE A 299 -0.09 22.94 -18.41
C ILE A 299 -0.01 21.41 -18.43
N THR A 300 -1.03 20.72 -17.92
CA THR A 300 -1.05 19.25 -17.86
C THR A 300 -1.12 18.63 -19.26
N GLU A 301 -1.92 19.19 -20.16
CA GLU A 301 -2.04 18.71 -21.55
C GLU A 301 -0.74 18.92 -22.32
N GLN A 302 -0.09 20.08 -22.19
CA GLN A 302 1.19 20.37 -22.83
C GLN A 302 2.33 19.47 -22.30
N LEU A 303 2.39 19.27 -20.98
CA LEU A 303 3.36 18.32 -20.41
C LEU A 303 3.11 16.89 -20.91
N ARG A 304 1.84 16.50 -21.07
CA ARG A 304 1.49 15.18 -21.60
C ARG A 304 1.89 15.03 -23.07
N SER A 305 1.72 16.04 -23.91
CA SER A 305 2.12 15.99 -25.33
C SER A 305 3.64 15.96 -25.51
N ILE A 306 4.41 16.54 -24.59
CA ILE A 306 5.88 16.47 -24.62
C ILE A 306 6.38 15.09 -24.17
N ILE A 307 5.78 14.52 -23.11
CA ILE A 307 6.23 13.26 -22.50
C ILE A 307 5.79 12.03 -23.32
N THR A 308 4.62 12.11 -23.95
CA THR A 308 4.04 11.00 -24.70
C THR A 308 3.95 11.43 -26.17
N PRO A 309 4.87 11.00 -27.04
CA PRO A 309 4.82 11.31 -28.48
C PRO A 309 3.77 10.48 -29.22
N ASP A 310 2.67 10.11 -28.54
CA ASP A 310 1.51 9.48 -29.17
C ASP A 310 0.55 10.57 -29.64
N PRO A 311 0.07 10.51 -30.90
CA PRO A 311 -0.74 11.57 -31.47
C PRO A 311 -2.06 11.73 -30.69
N PRO A 312 -2.48 12.97 -30.41
CA PRO A 312 -3.72 13.21 -29.69
C PRO A 312 -4.91 12.68 -30.50
N SER A 313 -5.70 11.80 -29.90
CA SER A 313 -6.98 11.40 -30.46
C SER A 313 -7.87 12.64 -30.58
N PRO A 314 -8.43 12.93 -31.77
CA PRO A 314 -9.20 14.14 -32.01
C PRO A 314 -10.44 14.16 -31.10
N ARG A 315 -10.58 15.21 -30.29
CA ARG A 315 -11.81 15.47 -29.54
C ARG A 315 -12.91 15.85 -30.54
N PRO A 316 -14.09 15.21 -30.52
CA PRO A 316 -15.25 15.74 -31.22
C PRO A 316 -15.66 17.04 -30.52
N LEU A 317 -15.50 18.16 -31.22
CA LEU A 317 -16.13 19.42 -30.84
C LEU A 317 -17.64 19.21 -31.00
N HIS A 318 -18.36 19.16 -29.88
CA HIS A 318 -19.81 19.35 -29.92
C HIS A 318 -20.07 20.81 -30.29
N GLY A 319 -20.73 21.01 -31.43
CA GLY A 319 -21.35 22.28 -31.80
C GLY A 319 -22.59 22.56 -30.97
#